data_AF-A0A7Y5WSI4-F1
#
_entry.id   AF-A0A7Y5WSI4-F1
#
_cell.length_a   1.000
_cell.length_b   1.000
_cell.length_c   1.000
_cell.angle_alpha   90.00
_cell.angle_beta   90.00
_cell.angle_gamma   90.00
#
_symmetry.space_group_name_H-M   'P 1'
#
loop_
_entity.id
_entity.type
_entity.pdbx_description
1 polymer ?
#
loop_
_entity_poly.entity_id
_entity_poly.type
_entity_poly.pdbx_seq_one_letter_code
_entity_poly.pdbx_strand_id
1 'polypeptide(L)' 'MPVEDGRQSLAVLARPDQTVNVVLVSLTDGVEIEVYGDGRLRRRLRFMRDTAARKYADRLVTRLARRGFLAAEIS' A
#
# COMPACT_ATOMS: atom_id res chain seq x y z
N MET A 1 -22.76 14.12 3.34
CA MET A 1 -22.27 12.72 3.39
C MET A 1 -20.78 12.79 3.66
N PRO A 2 -20.24 12.30 4.79
CA PRO A 2 -18.79 12.10 4.89
C PRO A 2 -18.43 11.04 3.86
N VAL A 3 -17.48 11.36 2.98
CA VAL A 3 -16.90 10.43 2.01
C VAL A 3 -16.33 9.25 2.77
N GLU A 4 -17.01 8.10 2.71
CA GLU A 4 -16.50 6.85 3.24
C GLU A 4 -15.14 6.61 2.60
N ASP A 5 -14.09 6.56 3.43
CA ASP A 5 -12.71 6.41 3.00
C ASP A 5 -12.58 5.22 2.04
N GLY A 6 -12.38 5.49 0.74
CA GLY A 6 -12.18 4.49 -0.30
C GLY A 6 -10.80 3.85 -0.19
N ARG A 7 -10.53 3.16 0.93
CA ARG A 7 -9.27 2.49 1.24
C ARG A 7 -9.30 1.07 0.70
N GLN A 8 -8.32 0.75 -0.13
CA GLN A 8 -8.12 -0.56 -0.72
C GLN A 8 -6.71 -1.04 -0.37
N SER A 9 -6.59 -2.14 0.38
CA SER A 9 -5.29 -2.82 0.54
C SER A 9 -4.87 -3.40 -0.81
N LEU A 10 -3.75 -2.91 -1.36
CA LEU A 10 -3.21 -3.39 -2.63
C LEU A 10 -2.30 -4.61 -2.45
N ALA A 11 -1.56 -4.65 -1.35
CA ALA A 11 -0.67 -5.77 -1.03
C ALA A 11 -0.37 -5.82 0.46
N VAL A 12 -0.43 -7.02 1.03
CA VAL A 12 0.14 -7.31 2.34
C VAL A 12 1.32 -8.24 2.12
N LEU A 13 2.46 -7.86 2.68
CA LEU A 13 3.73 -8.53 2.50
C LEU A 13 4.32 -8.84 3.86
N ALA A 14 4.81 -10.04 4.08
CA ALA A 14 5.37 -10.45 5.35
C ALA A 14 6.74 -11.11 5.17
N ARG A 15 7.60 -10.90 6.16
CA ARG A 15 8.79 -11.70 6.45
C ARG A 15 8.74 -12.07 7.95
N PRO A 16 9.56 -13.01 8.43
CA PRO A 16 9.46 -13.53 9.81
C PRO A 16 9.46 -12.46 10.91
N ASP A 17 10.17 -11.34 10.71
CA ASP A 17 10.32 -10.27 11.69
C ASP A 17 9.49 -9.01 11.38
N GLN A 18 8.82 -8.93 10.22
CA GLN A 18 8.17 -7.69 9.79
C GLN A 18 7.01 -7.91 8.82
N THR A 19 5.92 -7.16 9.02
CA THR A 19 4.80 -7.07 8.08
C THR A 19 4.70 -5.69 7.45
N VAL A 20 4.46 -5.63 6.15
CA VAL A 20 4.25 -4.40 5.37
C VAL A 20 2.88 -4.47 4.70
N ASN A 21 2.03 -3.47 4.92
CA ASN A 21 0.76 -3.32 4.22
C ASN A 21 0.79 -2.06 3.34
N VAL A 22 0.47 -2.23 2.06
CA VAL A 22 0.38 -1.14 1.09
C VAL A 22 -1.09 -0.89 0.79
N VAL A 23 -1.58 0.27 1.19
CA VAL A 23 -2.97 0.69 1.06
C VAL A 23 -3.08 1.83 0.07
N LEU A 24 -4.03 1.74 -0.86
CA LEU A 24 -4.44 2.83 -1.72
C LEU A 24 -5.67 3.51 -1.12
N VAL A 25 -5.61 4.83 -0.97
CA VAL A 25 -6.69 5.65 -0.43
C VAL A 25 -7.22 6.53 -1.54
N SER A 26 -8.50 6.37 -1.86
CA SER A 26 -9.19 7.24 -2.83
C SER A 26 -9.65 8.51 -2.12
N LEU A 27 -9.21 9.66 -2.63
CA LEU A 27 -9.62 10.98 -2.17
C LEU A 27 -10.49 11.65 -3.23
N THR A 28 -11.22 12.70 -2.83
CA THR A 28 -12.04 13.50 -3.76
C THR A 28 -11.21 14.13 -4.90
N ASP A 29 -9.94 14.46 -4.63
CA ASP A 29 -9.03 15.16 -5.55
C ASP A 29 -7.77 14.33 -5.87
N GLY A 30 -7.89 12.99 -5.88
CA GLY A 30 -6.79 12.11 -6.27
C GLY A 30 -6.69 10.85 -5.43
N VAL A 31 -5.48 10.29 -5.32
CA VAL A 31 -5.25 9.06 -4.57
C VAL A 31 -3.98 9.15 -3.72
N GLU A 32 -3.93 8.39 -2.64
CA GLU A 32 -2.73 8.22 -1.82
C GLU A 32 -2.33 6.76 -1.74
N ILE A 33 -1.03 6.53 -1.59
CA ILE A 33 -0.47 5.26 -1.16
C ILE A 33 0.03 5.44 0.27
N GLU A 34 -0.52 4.67 1.18
CA GLU A 34 -0.05 4.52 2.54
C GLU A 34 0.69 3.20 2.69
N VAL A 35 1.91 3.26 3.24
CA VAL A 35 2.73 2.08 3.52
C VAL A 35 2.84 1.96 5.03
N TYR A 36 2.23 0.92 5.56
CA TYR A 36 2.30 0.55 6.97
C TYR A 36 3.37 -0.52 7.14
N GLY A 37 4.20 -0.39 8.18
CA GLY A 37 5.14 -1.40 8.64
C GLY A 37 4.81 -1.73 10.08
N ASP A 38 4.52 -3.01 10.37
CA ASP A 38 4.16 -3.49 11.70
C ASP A 38 3.01 -2.68 12.33
N GLY A 39 1.98 -2.41 11.52
CA GLY A 39 0.79 -1.63 11.90
C GLY A 39 1.02 -0.11 12.00
N ARG A 40 2.24 0.39 11.82
CA ARG A 40 2.55 1.82 11.89
C ARG A 40 2.75 2.43 10.52
N LEU A 41 2.17 3.61 10.26
CA LEU A 41 2.38 4.33 9.01
C LEU A 41 3.86 4.71 8.87
N ARG A 42 4.54 4.16 7.85
CA ARG A 42 5.95 4.43 7.54
C ARG A 42 6.11 5.47 6.45
N ARG A 43 5.19 5.48 5.48
CA ARG A 43 5.25 6.38 4.33
C ARG A 43 3.86 6.67 3.80
N ARG A 44 3.62 7.92 3.42
CA ARG A 44 2.45 8.34 2.65
C ARG A 44 2.90 9.09 1.41
N LEU A 45 2.27 8.81 0.27
CA LEU A 45 2.59 9.41 -1.02
C LEU A 45 1.29 9.74 -1.74
N ARG A 46 1.14 10.98 -2.19
CA ARG A 46 -0.03 11.42 -2.96
C ARG A 46 0.25 11.38 -4.46
N PHE A 47 -0.73 10.92 -5.22
CA PHE A 47 -0.70 10.87 -6.67
C PHE A 47 -1.97 11.50 -7.24
N MET A 48 -1.81 12.17 -8.38
CA MET A 48 -2.94 12.75 -9.12
C MET A 48 -3.74 11.71 -9.89
N ARG A 49 -3.16 10.53 -10.16
CA ARG A 49 -3.79 9.47 -10.96
C ARG A 49 -3.63 8.10 -10.29
N ASP A 50 -4.72 7.35 -10.24
CA ASP A 50 -4.75 5.96 -9.75
C ASP A 50 -3.71 5.07 -10.44
N THR A 51 -3.59 5.16 -11.77
CA THR A 51 -2.62 4.35 -12.52
C THR A 51 -1.17 4.59 -12.08
N ALA A 52 -0.83 5.81 -11.68
CA ALA A 52 0.52 6.13 -11.19
C ALA A 52 0.75 5.54 -9.79
N ALA A 53 -0.26 5.60 -8.91
CA ALA A 53 -0.22 5.01 -7.59
C ALA A 53 -0.09 3.48 -7.65
N ARG A 54 -0.86 2.81 -8.52
CA ARG A 54 -0.76 1.36 -8.75
C ARG A 54 0.60 0.94 -9.29
N LYS A 55 1.16 1.66 -10.27
CA LYS A 55 2.52 1.40 -10.77
C LYS A 55 3.59 1.59 -9.69
N TYR A 56 3.40 2.55 -8.80
CA TYR A 56 4.31 2.72 -7.66
C TYR A 56 4.21 1.54 -6.69
N ALA A 57 2.99 1.12 -6.35
CA ALA A 57 2.75 -0.01 -5.46
C ALA A 57 3.35 -1.30 -6.02
N ASP A 58 3.15 -1.61 -7.30
CA ASP A 58 3.73 -2.77 -7.97
C ASP A 58 5.27 -2.80 -7.90
N ARG A 59 5.92 -1.66 -8.17
CA ARG A 59 7.38 -1.51 -8.03
C ARG A 59 7.84 -1.68 -6.59
N LEU A 60 7.07 -1.20 -5.62
CA LEU A 60 7.37 -1.37 -4.21
C LEU A 60 7.28 -2.84 -3.80
N VAL A 61 6.21 -3.54 -4.21
CA VAL A 61 6.03 -4.98 -4.00
C VAL A 61 7.20 -5.75 -4.58
N THR A 62 7.56 -5.51 -5.85
CA THR A 62 8.72 -6.15 -6.49
C THR A 62 10.02 -5.91 -5.72
N ARG A 63 10.23 -4.69 -5.21
CA ARG A 63 11.42 -4.37 -4.41
C ARG A 63 11.43 -5.09 -3.06
N LEU A 64 10.28 -5.21 -2.40
CA LEU A 64 10.14 -5.91 -1.13
C LEU A 64 10.27 -7.43 -1.32
N ALA A 65 9.73 -7.98 -2.40
CA ALA A 65 9.92 -9.38 -2.78
C ALA A 65 11.41 -9.73 -2.91
N ARG A 66 12.20 -8.88 -3.59
CA ARG A 66 13.66 -9.03 -3.67
C ARG A 66 14.39 -8.92 -2.33
N ARG A 67 13.73 -8.41 -1.29
CA ARG A 67 14.24 -8.32 0.09
C ARG A 67 13.74 -9.46 1.00
N GLY A 68 13.07 -10.46 0.43
CA GLY A 68 12.58 -11.63 1.18
C GLY A 68 11.19 -11.44 1.81
N PHE A 69 10.45 -10.39 1.43
CA PHE A 69 9.04 -10.29 1.80
C PHE A 69 8.18 -11.11 0.84
N LEU A 70 7.27 -11.92 1.36
CA LEU A 70 6.35 -12.74 0.59
C LEU A 70 4.92 -12.19 0.70
N ALA A 71 4.09 -12.42 -0.31
CA ALA A 71 2.68 -12.09 -0.22
C ALA A 71 2.06 -12.84 0.95
N ALA A 72 1.51 -12.11 1.91
CA ALA A 72 0.68 -12.69 2.95
C ALA A 72 -0.70 -12.88 2.34
N GLU A 73 -1.15 -14.13 2.19
CA GLU A 73 -2.53 -14.40 1.80
C GLU A 73 -3.45 -13.73 2.81
N ILE A 74 -4.27 -12.80 2.34
CA ILE A 74 -5.35 -12.20 3.11
C ILE A 74 -6.47 -13.22 3.01
N SER A 75 -6.50 -14.17 3.93
CA SER A 75 -7.59 -15.15 4.04
C SER A 75 -8.87 -14.54 4.60
#